data_AF-A0A7X9RX29-F1
#
_entry.id   AF-A0A7X9RX29-F1
#
_cell.length_a   1.000
_cell.length_b   1.000
_cell.length_c   1.000
_cell.angle_alpha   90.00
_cell.angle_beta   90.00
_cell.angle_gamma   90.00
#
_symmetry.space_group_name_H-M   'P 1'
#
loop_
_entity.id
_entity.type
_entity.pdbx_description
1 polymer ?
#
loop_
_entity_poly.entity_id
_entity_poly.type
_entity_poly.pdbx_seq_one_letter_code
_entity_poly.pdbx_strand_id
1 'polypeptide(L)'
;MENQELINAIEEYRLLCRKLIFELGNKFDFDISNKNQFEDFIWVRNEKIPRRGQMNDSWKYAFHGTQCGFYNKNGLTVEVELADHPNFRVVEPWFLKEFIDSTPTYKTSIGELSWQILKSKLEDLYTSGQVIEIKNEY
;
A
#
# COMPACT_ATOMS: atom_id res chain seq x y z
N MET A 1 -9.50 18.04 -13.44
CA MET A 1 -8.12 17.55 -13.61
C MET A 1 -7.62 16.92 -12.32
N GLU A 2 -7.52 17.66 -11.21
CA GLU A 2 -7.00 17.12 -9.93
C GLU A 2 -7.72 15.85 -9.42
N ASN A 3 -9.05 15.78 -9.50
CA ASN A 3 -9.77 14.59 -9.02
C ASN A 3 -9.48 13.34 -9.87
N GLN A 4 -9.21 13.49 -11.17
CA GLN A 4 -8.88 12.34 -12.02
C GLN A 4 -7.47 11.83 -11.72
N GLU A 5 -6.51 12.73 -11.52
CA GLU A 5 -5.15 12.38 -11.10
C GLU A 5 -5.14 11.65 -9.76
N LEU A 6 -5.95 12.13 -8.80
CA LEU A 6 -6.09 11.46 -7.50
C LEU A 6 -6.70 10.07 -7.63
N ILE A 7 -7.75 9.89 -8.45
CA ILE A 7 -8.34 8.57 -8.71
C ILE A 7 -7.29 7.63 -9.32
N ASN A 8 -6.54 8.09 -10.32
CA ASN A 8 -5.48 7.30 -10.93
C ASN A 8 -4.41 6.90 -9.90
N ALA A 9 -3.99 7.84 -9.04
CA ALA A 9 -3.01 7.57 -7.99
C ALA A 9 -3.52 6.52 -6.99
N ILE A 10 -4.81 6.57 -6.62
CA ILE A 10 -5.42 5.56 -5.75
C ILE A 10 -5.43 4.17 -6.40
N GLU A 11 -5.79 4.10 -7.68
CA GLU A 11 -5.83 2.82 -8.40
C GLU A 11 -4.43 2.23 -8.56
N GLU A 12 -3.44 3.02 -8.98
CA GLU A 12 -2.05 2.60 -9.10
C GLU A 12 -1.47 2.17 -7.75
N TYR A 13 -1.75 2.93 -6.68
CA TYR A 13 -1.36 2.58 -5.32
C TYR A 13 -1.88 1.21 -4.92
N ARG A 14 -3.19 0.96 -5.07
CA ARG A 14 -3.82 -0.33 -4.73
C ARG A 14 -3.23 -1.49 -5.53
N LEU A 15 -3.03 -1.30 -6.83
CA LEU A 15 -2.42 -2.31 -7.71
C LEU A 15 -1.00 -2.63 -7.25
N LEU A 16 -0.23 -1.61 -6.87
CA LEU A 16 1.14 -1.79 -6.45
C LEU A 16 1.24 -2.43 -5.06
N CYS A 17 0.40 -2.03 -4.09
CA CYS A 17 0.27 -2.68 -2.79
C CYS A 17 0.04 -4.18 -2.94
N ARG A 18 -0.97 -4.56 -3.74
CA ARG A 18 -1.28 -5.96 -3.99
C ARG A 18 -0.14 -6.69 -4.69
N LYS A 19 0.48 -6.09 -5.71
CA LYS A 19 1.61 -6.70 -6.42
C LYS A 19 2.77 -7.00 -5.47
N LEU A 20 3.19 -6.02 -4.67
CA LEU A 20 4.37 -6.11 -3.82
C LEU A 20 4.20 -7.15 -2.70
N ILE A 21 3.04 -7.18 -2.04
CA ILE A 21 2.81 -8.17 -0.97
C ILE A 21 2.76 -9.60 -1.51
N PHE A 22 2.16 -9.83 -2.68
CA PHE A 22 2.17 -11.15 -3.33
C PHE A 22 3.57 -11.56 -3.80
N GLU A 23 4.36 -10.64 -4.38
CA GLU A 23 5.77 -10.91 -4.73
C GLU A 23 6.61 -11.25 -3.49
N LEU A 24 6.38 -10.56 -2.37
CA LEU A 24 7.06 -10.84 -1.11
C LEU A 24 6.67 -12.21 -0.55
N GLY A 25 5.41 -12.60 -0.61
CA GLY A 25 4.96 -13.95 -0.23
C GLY A 25 5.65 -15.03 -1.04
N ASN A 26 5.66 -14.88 -2.37
CA ASN A 26 6.31 -15.83 -3.28
C ASN A 26 7.80 -15.98 -2.98
N LYS A 27 8.50 -14.90 -2.59
CA LYS A 27 9.92 -14.95 -2.21
C LYS A 27 10.19 -15.92 -1.05
N PHE A 28 9.23 -16.06 -0.13
CA PHE A 28 9.36 -16.90 1.06
C PHE A 28 8.51 -18.19 0.96
N ASP A 29 8.05 -18.54 -0.24
CA ASP A 29 7.23 -19.71 -0.51
C ASP A 29 5.87 -19.72 0.23
N PHE A 30 5.25 -18.55 0.36
CA PHE A 30 3.90 -18.37 0.91
C PHE A 30 2.88 -17.98 -0.16
N ASP A 31 1.75 -18.69 -0.20
CA ASP A 31 0.57 -18.29 -0.95
C ASP A 31 -0.23 -17.25 -0.16
N ILE A 32 -0.04 -15.97 -0.50
CA ILE A 32 -0.73 -14.85 0.14
C ILE A 32 -2.25 -14.91 -0.05
N SER A 33 -2.78 -15.60 -1.07
CA SER A 33 -4.23 -15.75 -1.23
C SER A 33 -4.84 -16.72 -0.21
N ASN A 34 -4.03 -17.61 0.35
CA ASN A 34 -4.45 -18.55 1.39
C ASN A 34 -4.37 -17.87 2.77
N LYS A 35 -5.51 -17.76 3.46
CA LYS A 35 -5.60 -17.09 4.76
C LYS A 35 -4.63 -17.63 5.80
N ASN A 36 -4.53 -18.96 5.97
CA ASN A 36 -3.66 -19.55 6.99
C ASN A 36 -2.18 -19.29 6.68
N GLN A 37 -1.79 -19.37 5.41
CA GLN A 37 -0.43 -19.05 4.99
C GLN A 37 -0.12 -17.55 5.15
N PHE A 38 -1.08 -16.68 4.83
CA PHE A 38 -0.92 -15.25 5.05
C PHE A 38 -0.78 -14.90 6.54
N GLU A 39 -1.61 -15.48 7.41
CA GLU A 39 -1.52 -15.28 8.85
C GLU A 39 -0.15 -15.71 9.40
N ASP A 40 0.37 -16.86 8.98
CA ASP A 40 1.73 -17.31 9.34
C ASP A 40 2.79 -16.36 8.76
N PHE A 41 2.63 -15.91 7.51
CA PHE A 41 3.55 -15.00 6.83
C PHE A 41 3.71 -13.65 7.56
N ILE A 42 2.61 -13.06 8.02
CA ILE A 42 2.66 -11.77 8.72
C ILE A 42 2.98 -11.90 10.21
N TRP A 43 2.89 -13.11 10.78
CA TRP A 43 3.08 -13.34 12.20
C TRP A 43 4.45 -12.90 12.69
N VAL A 44 4.47 -12.05 13.73
CA VAL A 44 5.70 -11.44 14.25
C VAL A 44 6.73 -12.45 14.78
N ARG A 45 6.29 -13.65 15.15
CA ARG A 45 7.17 -14.72 15.65
C ARG A 45 7.56 -15.74 14.58
N ASN A 46 7.19 -15.52 13.33
CA ASN A 46 7.65 -16.38 12.25
C ASN A 46 9.14 -16.15 11.98
N GLU A 47 9.99 -17.08 12.43
CA GLU A 47 11.44 -16.97 12.30
C GLU A 47 11.94 -17.16 10.86
N LYS A 48 11.10 -17.67 9.95
CA LYS A 48 11.46 -17.87 8.53
C LYS A 48 11.52 -16.56 7.75
N ILE A 49 10.81 -15.53 8.22
CA ILE A 49 10.64 -14.26 7.50
C ILE A 49 11.24 -13.14 8.35
N PRO A 50 12.39 -12.59 7.95
CA PRO A 50 12.94 -11.40 8.60
C PRO A 50 11.91 -10.27 8.54
N ARG A 51 11.71 -9.55 9.65
CA ARG A 51 10.74 -8.42 9.69
C ARG A 51 11.15 -7.24 8.79
N ARG A 52 12.37 -7.20 8.29
CA ARG A 52 12.85 -6.26 7.27
C ARG A 52 13.91 -6.93 6.41
N GLY A 53 13.99 -6.59 5.13
CA GLY A 53 14.96 -7.20 4.25
C GLY A 53 14.92 -6.68 2.80
N GLN A 54 15.73 -7.31 1.95
CA GLN A 54 15.70 -7.08 0.51
C GLN A 54 14.69 -8.04 -0.13
N MET A 55 13.71 -7.50 -0.86
CA MET A 55 12.77 -8.31 -1.63
C MET A 55 13.42 -8.81 -2.92
N ASN A 56 13.93 -7.88 -3.74
CA ASN A 56 14.66 -8.11 -5.00
C ASN A 56 15.66 -6.97 -5.22
N ASP A 57 16.40 -6.92 -6.33
CA ASP A 57 17.43 -5.89 -6.59
C ASP A 57 16.95 -4.42 -6.52
N SER A 58 15.65 -4.19 -6.58
CA SER A 58 15.08 -2.83 -6.59
C SER A 58 14.28 -2.49 -5.34
N TRP A 59 13.77 -3.48 -4.60
CA TRP A 59 12.84 -3.26 -3.49
C TRP A 59 13.33 -3.85 -2.18
N LYS A 60 13.21 -3.04 -1.12
CA LYS A 60 13.30 -3.47 0.28
C LYS A 60 11.91 -3.50 0.89
N TYR A 61 11.75 -4.27 1.95
CA TYR A 61 10.51 -4.34 2.72
C TYR A 61 10.78 -4.20 4.23
N ALA A 62 9.79 -3.72 4.97
CA ALA A 62 9.78 -3.70 6.42
C ALA A 62 8.35 -3.86 6.95
N PHE A 63 8.12 -4.91 7.73
CA PHE A 63 6.89 -5.07 8.48
C PHE A 63 6.91 -4.23 9.75
N HIS A 64 5.81 -3.58 10.05
CA HIS A 64 5.59 -2.81 11.28
C HIS A 64 4.10 -2.75 11.58
N GLY A 65 3.71 -2.86 12.86
CA GLY A 65 2.30 -2.80 13.25
C GLY A 65 1.40 -3.75 12.44
N THR A 66 0.39 -3.17 11.78
CA THR A 66 -0.55 -3.85 10.87
C THR A 66 -0.20 -3.62 9.40
N GLN A 67 1.01 -3.14 9.12
CA GLN A 67 1.46 -2.72 7.79
C GLN A 67 2.74 -3.43 7.33
N CYS A 68 2.99 -3.35 6.02
CA CYS A 68 4.28 -3.66 5.41
C CYS A 68 4.69 -2.56 4.43
N GLY A 69 5.79 -1.88 4.74
CA GLY A 69 6.37 -0.84 3.91
C GLY A 69 7.32 -1.41 2.88
N PHE A 70 7.24 -0.87 1.66
CA PHE A 70 8.10 -1.21 0.53
C PHE A 70 8.82 0.04 0.03
N TYR A 71 10.13 -0.09 -0.14
CA TYR A 71 11.01 1.03 -0.48
C TYR A 71 11.84 0.67 -1.71
N ASN A 72 11.63 1.41 -2.80
CA ASN A 72 12.36 1.23 -4.04
C ASN A 72 13.70 1.98 -3.99
N LYS A 73 14.72 1.47 -4.69
CA LYS A 73 16.01 2.16 -4.87
C LYS A 73 15.90 3.57 -5.47
N ASN A 74 14.85 3.85 -6.23
CA ASN A 74 14.58 5.16 -6.85
C ASN A 74 13.84 6.12 -5.90
N GLY A 75 13.57 5.71 -4.65
CA GLY A 75 12.90 6.53 -3.64
C GLY A 75 11.37 6.39 -3.57
N LEU A 76 10.76 5.55 -4.42
CA LEU A 76 9.33 5.22 -4.34
C LEU A 76 9.00 4.46 -3.05
N THR A 77 7.96 4.91 -2.34
CA THR A 77 7.48 4.30 -1.09
C THR A 77 6.03 3.84 -1.25
N VAL A 78 5.71 2.65 -0.73
CA VAL A 78 4.37 2.07 -0.72
C VAL A 78 4.14 1.37 0.61
N GLU A 79 3.03 1.64 1.29
CA GLU A 79 2.69 1.00 2.58
C GLU A 79 1.43 0.16 2.43
N VAL A 80 1.52 -1.12 2.75
CA VAL A 80 0.40 -2.06 2.59
C VAL A 80 -0.28 -2.29 3.92
N GLU A 81 -1.58 -2.02 4.00
CA GLU A 81 -2.42 -2.44 5.13
C GLU A 81 -2.70 -3.95 5.05
N LEU A 82 -2.23 -4.69 6.05
CA LEU A 82 -2.29 -6.16 6.07
C LEU A 82 -3.67 -6.69 6.47
N ALA A 83 -4.50 -5.88 7.13
CA ALA A 83 -5.82 -6.27 7.60
C ALA A 83 -6.84 -6.46 6.47
N ASP A 84 -6.65 -5.83 5.30
CA ASP A 84 -7.51 -6.02 4.12
C ASP A 84 -7.10 -7.23 3.26
N HIS A 85 -6.62 -8.30 3.90
CA HIS A 85 -6.41 -9.57 3.21
C HIS A 85 -7.75 -10.08 2.63
N PRO A 86 -7.77 -10.63 1.40
CA PRO A 86 -6.64 -10.84 0.47
C PRO A 86 -6.46 -9.72 -0.58
N ASN A 87 -7.12 -8.57 -0.39
CA ASN A 87 -7.27 -7.56 -1.43
C ASN A 87 -6.21 -6.45 -1.37
N PHE A 88 -5.82 -6.00 -0.18
CA PHE A 88 -4.79 -4.98 0.06
C PHE A 88 -5.08 -3.65 -0.64
N ARG A 89 -6.33 -3.19 -0.55
CA ARG A 89 -6.90 -2.02 -1.22
C ARG A 89 -7.19 -0.85 -0.27
N VAL A 90 -7.00 -1.01 1.04
CA VAL A 90 -7.20 0.09 1.99
C VAL A 90 -6.25 1.22 1.65
N VAL A 91 -6.80 2.43 1.62
CA VAL A 91 -6.09 3.67 1.31
C VAL A 91 -6.12 4.51 2.56
N GLU A 92 -5.01 4.49 3.28
CA GLU A 92 -4.79 5.42 4.38
C GLU A 92 -4.23 6.74 3.79
N PRO A 93 -4.80 7.92 4.15
CA PRO A 93 -4.41 9.19 3.53
C PRO A 93 -2.93 9.58 3.67
N TRP A 94 -2.29 9.29 4.80
CA TRP A 94 -0.86 9.53 5.01
C TRP A 94 -0.01 8.65 4.09
N PHE A 95 -0.33 7.36 3.96
CA PHE A 95 0.43 6.47 3.06
C PHE A 95 0.21 6.79 1.58
N LEU A 96 -1.01 7.18 1.20
CA LEU A 96 -1.26 7.69 -0.15
C LEU A 96 -0.43 8.95 -0.43
N LYS A 97 -0.30 9.83 0.56
CA LYS A 97 0.54 11.04 0.45
C LYS A 97 2.01 10.68 0.22
N GLU A 98 2.55 9.73 0.98
CA GLU A 98 3.93 9.25 0.78
C GLU A 98 4.15 8.66 -0.62
N PHE A 99 3.17 7.90 -1.14
CA PHE A 99 3.21 7.39 -2.51
C PHE A 99 3.19 8.50 -3.56
N ILE A 100 2.29 9.49 -3.41
CA ILE A 100 2.20 10.66 -4.30
C ILE A 100 3.53 11.42 -4.31
N ASP A 101 4.12 11.69 -3.14
CA ASP A 101 5.35 12.47 -2.99
C ASP A 101 6.60 11.78 -3.52
N SER A 102 6.54 10.45 -3.60
CA SER A 102 7.61 9.61 -4.11
C SER A 102 7.39 9.16 -5.56
N THR A 103 6.27 9.53 -6.18
CA THR A 103 5.97 9.28 -7.60
C THR A 103 6.09 10.57 -8.41
N PRO A 104 7.09 10.72 -9.30
CA PRO A 104 7.38 11.99 -9.98
C PRO A 104 6.17 12.63 -10.70
N THR A 105 5.35 11.82 -11.37
CA THR A 105 4.14 12.28 -12.07
C THR A 105 3.15 12.91 -11.10
N TYR A 106 2.77 12.19 -10.04
CA TYR A 106 1.80 12.66 -9.06
C TYR A 106 2.32 13.76 -8.15
N LYS A 107 3.61 13.73 -7.81
CA LYS A 107 4.26 14.82 -7.09
C LYS A 107 4.11 16.14 -7.83
N THR A 108 4.23 16.12 -9.16
CA THR A 108 4.11 17.33 -9.98
C THR A 108 2.65 17.77 -10.13
N SER A 109 1.70 16.84 -10.24
CA SER A 109 0.29 17.17 -10.50
C SER A 109 -0.53 17.47 -9.25
N ILE A 110 -0.30 16.73 -8.16
CA ILE A 110 -1.10 16.77 -6.93
C ILE A 110 -0.26 16.73 -5.64
N GLY A 111 1.06 16.87 -5.73
CA GLY A 111 1.98 16.80 -4.58
C GLY A 111 1.81 17.93 -3.56
N GLU A 112 1.23 19.07 -3.93
CA GLU A 112 0.96 20.17 -2.99
C GLU A 112 -0.19 19.85 -2.03
N LEU A 113 -0.99 18.80 -2.29
CA LEU A 113 -2.06 18.39 -1.39
C LEU A 113 -1.47 17.82 -0.10
N SER A 114 -1.86 18.39 1.04
CA SER A 114 -1.54 17.81 2.34
C SER A 114 -2.35 16.54 2.58
N TRP A 115 -1.90 15.68 3.49
CA TRP A 115 -2.65 14.46 3.84
C TRP A 115 -4.05 14.77 4.41
N GLN A 116 -4.25 15.91 5.08
CA GLN A 116 -5.57 16.33 5.56
C GLN A 116 -6.51 16.69 4.40
N ILE A 117 -5.99 17.36 3.37
CA ILE A 117 -6.77 17.66 2.17
C ILE A 117 -7.06 16.37 1.40
N LEU A 118 -6.08 15.47 1.27
CA LEU A 118 -6.28 14.15 0.66
C LEU A 118 -7.35 13.36 1.41
N LYS A 119 -7.36 13.37 2.74
CA LYS A 119 -8.40 12.74 3.55
C LYS A 119 -9.79 13.25 3.18
N SER A 120 -9.99 14.57 3.18
CA SER A 120 -11.28 15.16 2.81
C SER A 120 -11.68 14.80 1.37
N LYS A 121 -10.75 14.87 0.41
CA LYS A 121 -11.02 14.49 -0.99
C LYS A 121 -11.35 13.00 -1.13
N LEU A 122 -10.70 12.12 -0.37
CA LEU A 122 -11.01 10.69 -0.34
C LEU A 122 -12.43 10.46 0.19
N GLU A 123 -12.82 11.12 1.27
CA GLU A 123 -14.20 11.05 1.82
C GLU A 123 -15.24 11.49 0.78
N ASP A 124 -14.97 12.55 0.01
CA ASP A 124 -15.84 13.00 -1.08
C ASP A 124 -15.93 11.98 -2.22
N LEU A 125 -14.81 11.38 -2.63
CA LEU A 125 -14.75 10.35 -3.67
C LEU A 125 -15.49 9.06 -3.25
N TYR A 126 -15.40 8.71 -1.97
CA TYR A 126 -16.15 7.59 -1.39
C TYR A 126 -17.66 7.87 -1.36
N THR A 127 -18.04 9.06 -0.88
CA THR A 127 -19.44 9.47 -0.76
C THR A 127 -20.13 9.57 -2.12
N SER A 128 -19.41 10.03 -3.14
CA SER A 128 -19.90 10.12 -4.52
C SER A 128 -19.88 8.78 -5.27
N GLY A 129 -19.24 7.75 -4.73
CA GLY A 129 -19.09 6.44 -5.38
C GLY A 129 -18.09 6.43 -6.54
N GLN A 130 -17.29 7.49 -6.72
CA GLN A 130 -16.23 7.54 -7.72
C GLN A 130 -15.07 6.60 -7.37
N VAL A 131 -14.86 6.35 -6.08
CA VAL A 131 -13.93 5.35 -5.57
C VAL A 131 -14.65 4.50 -4.54
N ILE A 132 -14.46 3.18 -4.58
CA ILE A 132 -14.99 2.28 -3.55
C ILE A 132 -14.17 2.45 -2.27
N GLU A 133 -14.84 2.82 -1.19
CA GLU A 133 -14.25 2.83 0.16
C GLU A 133 -14.02 1.40 0.63
N ILE A 134 -12.81 1.14 1.13
CA ILE A 134 -12.47 -0.12 1.80
C ILE A 134 -12.06 0.25 3.22
N LYS A 135 -12.80 -0.24 4.21
CA LYS A 135 -12.51 0.00 5.63
C LYS A 135 -11.78 -1.20 6.19
N ASN A 136 -10.83 -0.95 7.08
CA ASN A 136 -10.34 -2.00 7.97
C ASN A 136 -11.48 -2.36 8.94
N GLU A 137 -11.92 -3.62 8.91
CA GLU A 137 -12.73 -4.20 9.99
C GLU A 137 -11.77 -4.52 11.13
N TYR A 138 -11.73 -3.67 12.16
CA TYR A 138 -11.05 -3.98 13.42
C TYR A 138 -12.03 -4.65 14.38
#